data_AF-A0A0C9WN23-F1
#
_entry.id   AF-A0A0C9WN23-F1
#
_cell.length_a   1.000
_cell.length_b   1.000
_cell.length_c   1.000
_cell.angle_alpha   90.00
_cell.angle_beta   90.00
_cell.angle_gamma   90.00
#
_symmetry.space_group_name_H-M   'P 1'
#
loop_
_entity.id
_entity.type
_entity.pdbx_description
1 polymer ?
#
loop_
_entity_poly.entity_id
_entity_poly.type
_entity_poly.pdbx_seq_one_letter_code
_entity_poly.pdbx_strand_id
1 'polypeptide(L)' 'METTGSLNVYRIEPLKGADNYAVWKIKMMDILTDQGLWEYVDPGTVPEDANQKSGWDKKDRTALSTIRLRKLGTH' A
#
# COMPACT_ATOMS: atom_id res chain seq x y z
N MET A 1 6.27 -33.04 -4.15
CA MET A 1 5.42 -31.84 -3.99
C MET A 1 6.36 -30.67 -4.04
N GLU A 2 6.37 -29.95 -5.15
CA GLU A 2 7.38 -28.95 -5.46
C GLU A 2 7.07 -27.66 -4.72
N THR A 3 7.92 -27.30 -3.78
CA THR A 3 7.89 -26.03 -3.04
C THR A 3 8.35 -24.91 -3.96
N THR A 4 7.48 -24.42 -4.84
CA THR A 4 7.74 -23.18 -5.59
C THR A 4 7.41 -22.00 -4.67
N GLY A 5 8.40 -21.56 -3.89
CA GLY A 5 8.42 -20.16 -3.47
C GLY A 5 8.48 -19.28 -4.72
N SER A 6 7.75 -18.16 -4.74
CA SER A 6 8.04 -16.99 -5.60
C SER A 6 6.95 -15.92 -5.44
N LEU A 7 7.24 -14.89 -4.63
CA LEU A 7 7.13 -13.43 -4.85
C LEU A 7 6.22 -12.81 -5.94
N ASN A 8 5.32 -13.54 -6.60
CA ASN A 8 4.60 -13.11 -7.80
C ASN A 8 3.09 -12.85 -7.60
N VAL A 9 2.59 -12.98 -6.37
CA VAL A 9 1.12 -12.98 -6.10
C VAL A 9 0.50 -11.58 -6.22
N TYR A 10 1.31 -10.52 -6.17
CA TYR A 10 0.81 -9.14 -6.16
C TYR A 10 1.29 -8.30 -7.35
N ARG A 11 1.15 -8.81 -8.58
CA ARG A 11 1.25 -7.96 -9.78
C ARG A 11 0.04 -7.00 -9.79
N ILE A 12 0.26 -5.81 -9.22
CA ILE A 12 -0.66 -4.69 -9.36
C ILE A 12 -0.27 -3.98 -10.64
N GLU A 13 -1.21 -3.82 -11.57
CA GLU A 13 -0.97 -2.95 -12.71
C GLU A 13 -0.76 -1.52 -12.23
N PRO A 14 0.14 -0.73 -12.88
CA PRO A 14 0.24 0.68 -12.58
C PRO A 14 -1.13 1.36 -12.75
N LEU A 15 -1.44 2.34 -11.91
CA LEU A 15 -2.70 3.06 -11.99
C LEU A 15 -2.76 3.85 -13.31
N LYS A 16 -3.66 3.44 -14.20
CA LYS A 16 -3.95 4.03 -15.52
C LYS A 16 -5.08 5.09 -15.45
N GLY A 17 -5.40 5.55 -14.24
CA GLY A 17 -6.49 6.49 -13.99
C GLY A 17 -7.77 5.77 -13.53
N ALA A 18 -8.93 6.33 -13.86
CA ALA A 18 -10.23 5.80 -13.43
C ALA A 18 -10.52 4.39 -13.95
N ASP A 19 -9.95 4.03 -15.10
CA ASP A 19 -10.14 2.75 -15.81
C ASP A 19 -9.83 1.53 -14.93
N ASN A 20 -8.73 1.58 -14.18
CA ASN A 20 -8.31 0.49 -13.29
C ASN A 20 -8.29 0.88 -11.81
N TYR A 21 -8.81 2.05 -11.43
CA TYR A 21 -8.76 2.55 -10.05
C TYR A 21 -9.44 1.61 -9.06
N ALA A 22 -10.62 1.07 -9.39
CA ALA A 22 -11.36 0.18 -8.50
C ALA A 22 -10.56 -1.11 -8.19
N VAL A 23 -10.05 -1.76 -9.23
CA VAL A 23 -9.23 -2.98 -9.11
C VAL A 23 -7.90 -2.70 -8.41
N TRP A 24 -7.25 -1.58 -8.75
CA TRP A 24 -6.02 -1.13 -8.13
C TRP A 24 -6.20 -0.86 -6.64
N LYS A 25 -7.30 -0.21 -6.25
CA LYS A 25 -7.64 0.09 -4.85
C LYS A 25 -7.86 -1.19 -4.06
N ILE A 26 -8.61 -2.16 -4.58
CA ILE A 26 -8.85 -3.45 -3.91
C ILE A 26 -7.53 -4.20 -3.69
N LYS A 27 -6.66 -4.27 -4.71
CA LYS A 27 -5.35 -4.91 -4.58
C LYS A 27 -4.43 -4.19 -3.59
N MET A 28 -4.43 -2.86 -3.58
CA MET A 28 -3.68 -2.08 -2.59
C MET A 28 -4.22 -2.26 -1.18
N MET A 29 -5.53 -2.37 -1.03
CA MET A 29 -6.17 -2.66 0.26
C MET A 29 -5.70 -4.00 0.80
N ASP A 30 -5.76 -5.06 0.00
CA ASP A 30 -5.33 -6.41 0.41
C ASP A 30 -3.86 -6.43 0.90
N ILE A 31 -2.96 -5.78 0.16
CA ILE A 31 -1.52 -5.73 0.47
C ILE A 31 -1.25 -4.90 1.71
N LEU A 32 -1.88 -3.73 1.83
CA LEU A 32 -1.68 -2.87 2.98
C LEU A 32 -2.35 -3.47 4.22
N THR A 33 -3.44 -4.22 4.08
CA THR A 33 -4.06 -4.96 5.17
C THR A 33 -3.16 -6.10 5.65
N ASP A 34 -2.57 -6.89 4.74
CA ASP A 34 -1.58 -7.93 5.08
C ASP A 34 -0.38 -7.37 5.85
N GLN A 35 0.05 -6.15 5.50
CA GLN A 35 1.14 -5.45 6.17
C GLN A 35 0.73 -4.69 7.44
N GLY A 36 -0.55 -4.67 7.81
CA GLY A 36 -1.06 -3.86 8.92
C GLY A 36 -0.88 -2.34 8.70
N LEU A 37 -0.84 -1.91 7.43
CA LEU A 37 -0.60 -0.55 6.99
C LEU A 37 -1.87 0.16 6.46
N TRP A 38 -2.94 -0.57 6.17
CA TRP A 38 -4.17 0.02 5.60
C TRP A 38 -4.79 1.11 6.49
N GLU A 39 -4.70 0.93 7.80
CA GLU A 39 -5.15 1.93 8.77
C GLU A 39 -4.38 3.26 8.66
N TYR A 40 -3.19 3.33 8.05
CA TYR A 40 -2.40 4.56 7.92
C TYR A 40 -2.59 5.29 6.59
N VAL A 41 -3.26 4.70 5.60
CA VAL A 41 -3.59 5.37 4.33
C VAL A 41 -4.93 6.10 4.37
N ASP A 42 -5.77 5.81 5.36
CA ASP A 42 -7.02 6.53 5.54
C ASP A 42 -6.78 7.85 6.29
N PRO A 43 -7.19 9.00 5.74
CA PRO A 43 -6.97 10.30 6.36
C PRO A 43 -7.73 10.49 7.69
N GLY A 44 -8.67 9.61 8.03
CA GLY A 44 -9.42 9.62 9.28
C GLY A 44 -8.65 9.05 10.48
N THR A 45 -7.46 8.47 10.29
CA THR A 45 -6.67 7.87 11.38
C THR A 45 -5.50 8.72 11.85
N VAL A 46 -5.34 9.93 11.29
CA VAL A 46 -4.30 10.86 11.71
C VAL A 46 -4.52 11.22 13.18
N PRO A 47 -3.60 10.86 14.09
CA PRO A 47 -3.75 11.21 15.48
C PRO A 47 -3.56 12.72 15.66
N GLU A 48 -4.44 13.34 16.45
CA GLU A 48 -4.35 14.77 16.83
C GLU A 48 -3.19 15.02 17.80
N ASP A 49 -2.78 13.99 18.55
CA ASP A 49 -1.67 14.04 19.50
C ASP A 49 -0.30 14.00 18.78
N ALA A 50 0.54 15.00 19.07
CA ALA A 50 1.85 15.16 18.42
C ALA A 50 2.82 14.01 18.71
N ASN A 51 2.67 13.31 19.84
CA ASN A 51 3.53 12.20 20.23
C ASN A 51 3.15 10.92 19.45
N GLN A 52 1.85 10.71 19.22
CA GLN A 52 1.34 9.64 18.36
C GLN A 52 1.61 9.91 16.86
N LYS A 53 1.64 11.19 16.46
CA LYS A 53 1.89 11.63 15.08
C LYS A 53 3.25 11.19 14.54
N SER A 54 4.30 11.18 15.37
CA SER A 54 5.64 10.74 14.96
C SER A 54 5.70 9.24 14.60
N GLY A 55 4.95 8.40 15.32
CA GLY A 55 4.81 6.98 15.02
C GLY A 55 3.94 6.73 13.78
N TRP A 56 2.87 7.51 13.64
CA TRP A 56 1.97 7.47 12.49
C TRP A 56 2.68 7.90 11.18
N ASP A 57 3.47 8.99 11.22
CA ASP A 57 4.22 9.51 10.05
C ASP A 57 5.18 8.48 9.44
N LYS A 58 5.87 7.70 10.30
CA LYS A 58 6.75 6.62 9.83
C LYS A 58 5.99 5.53 9.07
N LYS A 59 4.78 5.18 9.53
CA LYS A 59 3.95 4.15 8.90
C LYS A 59 3.22 4.67 7.66
N ASP A 60 2.74 5.92 7.68
CA ASP A 60 2.21 6.63 6.52
C ASP A 60 3.26 6.73 5.41
N ARG A 61 4.47 7.19 5.72
CA ARG A 61 5.59 7.24 4.75
C ARG A 61 5.91 5.86 4.18
N THR A 62 5.80 4.81 4.98
CA THR A 62 6.03 3.42 4.53
C THR A 62 4.93 2.98 3.57
N ALA A 63 3.66 3.22 3.90
CA ALA A 63 2.53 2.93 3.02
C ALA A 63 2.62 3.70 1.69
N LEU A 64 2.95 5.00 1.74
CA LEU A 64 3.17 5.83 0.56
C LEU A 64 4.35 5.37 -0.29
N SER A 65 5.44 4.92 0.34
CA SER A 65 6.61 4.39 -0.37
C SER A 65 6.28 3.08 -1.07
N THR A 66 5.52 2.18 -0.43
CA THR A 66 5.01 0.93 -1.04
C THR A 66 4.11 1.22 -2.24
N ILE A 67 3.25 2.24 -2.14
CA ILE A 67 2.39 2.69 -3.25
C ILE A 67 3.23 3.27 -4.39
N ARG A 68 4.22 4.12 -4.08
CA ARG A 68 5.10 4.78 -5.08
C ARG A 68 6.02 3.81 -5.81
N LEU A 69 6.66 2.89 -5.10
CA LEU A 69 7.57 1.91 -5.71
C LEU A 69 6.82 0.99 -6.68
N ARG A 70 5.53 0.72 -6.45
CA ARG A 70 4.68 -0.05 -7.37
C ARG A 70 4.11 0.78 -8.53
N LYS A 71 4.04 2.11 -8.40
CA LYS A 71 3.76 3.04 -9.52
C LYS A 71 4.96 3.16 -10.46
N LEU A 72 6.18 3.06 -9.93
CA LEU A 72 7.44 3.15 -10.68
C LEU A 72 7.89 1.78 -11.22
N GLY A 73 6.95 1.00 -11.75
CA GLY A 73 7.28 -0.12 -12.64
C GLY A 73 7.79 0.46 -13.96
N THR A 74 9.10 0.69 -14.00
CA THR A 74 9.92 1.22 -15.09
C THR A 74 9.57 0.57 -16.44
N HIS A 75 9.34 1.41 -17.44
CA HIS A 75 9.41 1.07 -18.86
C HIS A 75 10.82 1.41 -19.37
#